data_AF-A0A7S3LZV7-F1
#
_entry.id   AF-A0A7S3LZV7-F1
#
_cell.length_a   1.000
_cell.length_b   1.000
_cell.length_c   1.000
_cell.angle_alpha   90.00
_cell.angle_beta   90.00
_cell.angle_gamma   90.00
#
_symmetry.space_group_name_H-M   'P 1'
#
loop_
_entity.id
_entity.type
_entity.pdbx_description
1 polymer ?
#
loop_
_entity_poly.entity_id
_entity_poly.type
_entity_poly.pdbx_seq_one_letter_code
_entity_poly.pdbx_strand_id
1 'polypeptide(L)'
;CEAVFDPKHRAALYIHGALERFKNPNLRFFWMFSSIAVYGNMGQWNYSGSNAFMDGLARHRRARGKAATAIQWGAWGEVGMAANLDQASRKRTEMGPMPYFTNAEGLAGLEAGLSSGLPYFSVFKMNPP
;
A
#
# COMPACT_ATOMS: atom_id res chain seq x y z
N CYS A 1 -18.17 -7.68 -4.40
CA CYS A 1 -16.72 -7.98 -4.45
C CYS A 1 -15.98 -7.09 -5.45
N GLU A 2 -16.48 -6.95 -6.70
CA GLU A 2 -15.84 -6.14 -7.75
C GLU A 2 -15.55 -4.69 -7.37
N ALA A 3 -16.46 -4.00 -6.68
CA ALA A 3 -16.28 -2.58 -6.33
C ALA A 3 -14.99 -2.27 -5.52
N VAL A 4 -14.47 -3.23 -4.75
CA VAL A 4 -13.20 -3.08 -4.00
C VAL A 4 -12.02 -3.62 -4.80
N PHE A 5 -12.26 -4.68 -5.58
CA PHE A 5 -11.25 -5.32 -6.41
C PHE A 5 -10.82 -4.35 -7.52
N ASP A 6 -11.77 -3.91 -8.34
CA ASP A 6 -11.56 -3.19 -9.60
C ASP A 6 -10.64 -1.97 -9.54
N PRO A 7 -10.78 -1.04 -8.57
CA PRO A 7 -9.93 0.15 -8.53
C PRO A 7 -8.47 -0.16 -8.18
N LYS A 8 -8.16 -1.35 -7.65
CA LYS A 8 -6.79 -1.76 -7.30
C LYS A 8 -6.20 -2.73 -8.32
N HIS A 9 -6.74 -3.95 -8.40
CA HIS A 9 -6.11 -4.99 -9.21
C HIS A 9 -6.23 -4.68 -10.71
N ARG A 10 -7.43 -4.33 -11.19
CA ARG A 10 -7.69 -4.03 -12.60
C ARG A 10 -6.99 -2.76 -13.02
N ALA A 11 -7.06 -1.70 -12.21
CA ALA A 11 -6.32 -0.48 -12.48
C ALA A 11 -4.81 -0.74 -12.60
N ALA A 12 -4.23 -1.51 -11.67
CA ALA A 12 -2.81 -1.86 -11.73
C ALA A 12 -2.46 -2.69 -12.99
N LEU A 13 -3.33 -3.62 -13.41
CA LEU A 13 -3.18 -4.37 -14.65
C LEU A 13 -3.29 -3.48 -15.89
N TYR A 14 -4.24 -2.55 -15.94
CA TYR A 14 -4.38 -1.62 -17.06
C TYR A 14 -3.16 -0.73 -17.21
N ILE A 15 -2.66 -0.16 -16.10
CA ILE A 15 -1.45 0.66 -16.12
C ILE A 15 -0.24 -0.20 -16.51
N HIS A 16 -0.11 -1.41 -15.96
CA HIS A 16 0.93 -2.35 -16.38
C HIS A 16 0.90 -2.59 -17.89
N GLY A 17 -0.26 -2.96 -18.45
CA GLY A 17 -0.43 -3.21 -19.88
C GLY A 17 -0.12 -1.98 -20.74
N ALA A 18 -0.52 -0.79 -20.30
CA ALA A 18 -0.18 0.46 -20.97
C ALA A 18 1.34 0.69 -21.00
N LEU A 19 2.03 0.46 -19.88
CA LEU A 19 3.49 0.58 -19.79
C LEU A 19 4.24 -0.49 -20.61
N GLU A 20 3.64 -1.65 -20.84
CA GLU A 20 4.18 -2.67 -21.74
C GLU A 20 4.02 -2.27 -23.21
N ARG A 21 2.86 -1.68 -23.56
CA ARG A 21 2.55 -1.25 -24.92
C ARG A 21 3.30 0.01 -25.34
N PHE A 22 3.42 0.97 -24.43
CA PHE A 22 4.04 2.26 -24.67
C PHE A 22 5.34 2.36 -23.86
N LYS A 23 6.42 1.85 -24.45
CA LYS A 23 7.74 1.83 -23.80
C LYS A 23 8.18 3.26 -23.46
N ASN A 24 8.42 3.49 -22.17
CA ASN A 24 9.05 4.70 -21.67
C ASN A 24 10.38 4.30 -20.99
N PRO A 25 11.52 4.39 -21.70
CA PRO A 25 12.82 4.00 -21.13
C PRO A 25 13.25 4.88 -19.94
N ASN A 26 12.63 6.05 -19.79
CA ASN A 26 12.91 6.99 -18.70
C ASN A 26 11.92 6.85 -17.53
N LEU A 27 11.04 5.85 -17.52
CA LEU A 27 10.12 5.63 -16.40
C LEU A 27 10.92 5.19 -15.16
N ARG A 28 11.10 6.13 -14.23
CA ARG A 28 11.84 5.88 -12.98
C ARG A 28 10.96 5.31 -11.87
N PHE A 29 9.67 5.64 -11.87
CA PHE A 29 8.77 5.29 -10.77
C PHE A 29 7.45 4.74 -11.29
N PHE A 30 7.02 3.65 -10.68
CA PHE A 30 5.66 3.15 -10.76
C PHE A 30 5.28 2.63 -9.38
N TRP A 31 4.63 3.49 -8.59
CA TRP A 31 4.29 3.18 -7.21
C TRP A 31 2.83 2.78 -7.08
N MET A 32 2.58 1.71 -6.34
CA MET A 32 1.26 1.17 -6.07
C MET A 32 1.00 1.21 -4.56
N PHE A 33 -0.14 1.77 -4.17
CA PHE A 33 -0.50 1.90 -2.76
C PHE A 33 -1.30 0.67 -2.32
N SER A 34 -0.56 -0.25 -1.72
CA SER A 34 -1.02 -1.47 -1.06
C SER A 34 -1.40 -1.16 0.40
N SER A 35 -1.66 -2.17 1.21
CA SER A 35 -1.99 -2.02 2.63
C SER A 35 -1.47 -3.19 3.44
N ILE A 36 -1.15 -2.96 4.72
CA ILE A 36 -0.82 -4.06 5.66
C ILE A 36 -1.95 -5.09 5.82
N ALA A 37 -3.17 -4.78 5.35
CA ALA A 37 -4.26 -5.75 5.27
C ALA A 37 -3.93 -6.99 4.42
N VAL A 38 -2.84 -6.99 3.62
CA VAL A 38 -2.31 -8.19 2.97
C VAL A 38 -1.97 -9.32 3.94
N TYR A 39 -1.62 -9.00 5.19
CA TYR A 39 -1.36 -9.98 6.24
C TYR A 39 -2.66 -10.59 6.81
N GLY A 40 -3.81 -10.15 6.31
CA GLY A 40 -5.13 -10.59 6.73
C GLY A 40 -5.85 -9.53 7.53
N ASN A 41 -7.11 -9.29 7.20
CA ASN A 41 -8.03 -8.51 8.02
C ASN A 41 -9.42 -9.16 7.95
N MET A 42 -10.04 -9.42 9.11
CA MET A 42 -11.31 -10.13 9.18
C MET A 42 -12.38 -9.37 8.38
N GLY A 43 -13.12 -10.09 7.52
CA GLY A 43 -14.13 -9.48 6.65
C GLY A 43 -13.58 -8.74 5.41
N GLN A 44 -12.26 -8.63 5.24
CA GLN A 44 -11.62 -7.84 4.17
C GLN A 44 -10.77 -8.66 3.17
N TRP A 45 -10.99 -9.96 3.07
CA TRP A 45 -10.45 -10.88 2.06
C TRP A 45 -10.25 -10.27 0.66
N ASN A 46 -11.28 -9.61 0.11
CA ASN A 46 -11.21 -8.98 -1.21
C ASN A 46 -10.19 -7.83 -1.26
N TYR A 47 -10.11 -7.04 -0.20
CA TYR A 47 -9.16 -5.94 -0.06
C TYR A 47 -7.74 -6.50 0.12
N SER A 48 -7.55 -7.48 1.00
CA SER A 48 -6.29 -8.20 1.20
C SER A 48 -5.77 -8.80 -0.11
N GLY A 49 -6.62 -9.51 -0.86
CA GLY A 49 -6.26 -10.11 -2.14
C GLY A 49 -5.89 -9.08 -3.21
N SER A 50 -6.61 -7.95 -3.28
CA SER A 50 -6.28 -6.86 -4.21
C SER A 50 -4.94 -6.20 -3.91
N ASN A 51 -4.61 -6.03 -2.63
CA ASN A 51 -3.33 -5.48 -2.20
C ASN A 51 -2.19 -6.49 -2.47
N ALA A 52 -2.40 -7.77 -2.18
CA ALA A 52 -1.43 -8.83 -2.46
C ALA A 52 -1.13 -8.96 -3.96
N PHE A 53 -2.13 -8.74 -4.82
CA PHE A 53 -1.93 -8.67 -6.27
C PHE A 53 -0.92 -7.58 -6.67
N MET A 54 -1.05 -6.37 -6.11
CA MET A 54 -0.12 -5.26 -6.41
C MET A 54 1.31 -5.56 -5.94
N ASP A 55 1.46 -6.21 -4.79
CA ASP A 55 2.77 -6.65 -4.28
C ASP A 55 3.41 -7.67 -5.24
N GLY A 56 2.62 -8.63 -5.71
CA GLY A 56 3.02 -9.60 -6.73
C GLY A 56 3.40 -8.94 -8.07
N LEU A 57 2.64 -7.95 -8.52
CA LEU A 57 2.92 -7.19 -9.73
C LEU A 57 4.22 -6.39 -9.61
N ALA A 58 4.49 -5.79 -8.44
CA ALA A 58 5.74 -5.07 -8.21
C ALA A 58 6.94 -6.02 -8.31
N ARG A 59 6.84 -7.19 -7.67
CA ARG A 59 7.85 -8.25 -7.78
C ARG A 59 8.05 -8.70 -9.23
N HIS A 60 6.96 -8.95 -9.96
CA HIS A 60 6.97 -9.39 -11.36
C HIS A 60 7.70 -8.39 -12.27
N ARG A 61 7.43 -7.09 -12.11
CA ARG A 61 8.05 -6.03 -12.91
C ARG A 61 9.52 -5.84 -12.56
N ARG A 62 9.87 -5.82 -11.26
CA ARG A 62 11.26 -5.69 -10.81
C ARG A 62 12.14 -6.85 -11.26
N ALA A 63 11.61 -8.08 -11.28
CA ALA A 63 12.31 -9.25 -11.84
C ALA A 63 12.64 -9.13 -13.34
N ARG A 64 12.00 -8.19 -14.06
CA ARG A 64 12.24 -7.89 -15.48
C ARG A 64 13.01 -6.59 -15.69
N GLY A 65 13.64 -6.05 -14.64
CA GLY A 65 14.37 -4.78 -14.69
C GLY A 65 13.48 -3.54 -14.90
N LYS A 66 12.17 -3.65 -14.64
CA LYS A 66 11.22 -2.56 -14.84
C LYS A 66 10.88 -1.89 -13.50
N ALA A 67 10.68 -0.57 -13.54
CA ALA A 67 10.24 0.18 -12.37
C ALA A 67 8.89 -0.33 -11.85
N ALA A 68 8.86 -0.65 -10.57
CA ALA A 68 7.67 -0.89 -9.77
C ALA A 68 8.02 -0.95 -8.27
N THR A 69 7.16 -0.38 -7.43
CA THR A 69 7.21 -0.52 -5.97
C THR A 69 5.80 -0.58 -5.42
N ALA A 70 5.48 -1.55 -4.57
CA ALA A 70 4.23 -1.57 -3.81
C ALA A 70 4.47 -1.18 -2.34
N ILE A 71 3.68 -0.25 -1.82
CA ILE A 71 3.83 0.26 -0.46
C ILE A 71 2.64 -0.21 0.37
N GLN A 72 2.88 -1.07 1.36
CA GLN A 72 1.84 -1.62 2.23
C GLN A 72 1.62 -0.65 3.40
N TRP A 73 0.67 0.26 3.21
CA TRP A 73 0.35 1.27 4.22
C TRP A 73 -0.43 0.71 5.40
N GLY A 74 -0.01 1.10 6.61
CA GLY A 74 -0.85 1.15 7.80
C GLY A 74 -1.82 2.34 7.74
N ALA A 75 -2.47 2.63 8.87
CA ALA A 75 -3.53 3.63 8.89
C ALA A 75 -2.97 5.06 9.10
N TRP A 76 -3.41 5.99 8.25
CA TRP A 76 -3.05 7.41 8.31
C TRP A 76 -4.01 8.16 9.26
N GLY A 77 -3.48 8.89 10.24
CA GLY A 77 -4.29 9.50 11.31
C GLY A 77 -4.88 10.86 10.97
N GLU A 78 -4.24 11.62 10.07
CA GLU A 78 -4.58 13.03 9.81
C GLU A 78 -5.44 13.22 8.55
N VAL A 79 -5.43 12.25 7.63
CA VAL A 79 -6.12 12.31 6.34
C VAL A 79 -6.66 10.94 5.92
N GLY A 80 -7.58 10.93 4.95
CA GLY A 80 -8.07 9.70 4.32
C GLY A 80 -9.12 8.94 5.13
N MET A 81 -9.26 7.64 4.83
CA MET A 81 -10.37 6.80 5.32
C MET A 81 -10.45 6.71 6.85
N ALA A 82 -9.32 6.80 7.54
CA ALA A 82 -9.25 6.72 9.00
C ALA A 82 -9.57 8.06 9.69
N ALA A 83 -9.48 9.19 8.99
CA ALA A 83 -9.81 10.50 9.55
C ALA A 83 -11.31 10.71 9.78
N ASN A 84 -12.16 9.91 9.12
CA ASN A 84 -13.62 9.98 9.21
C ASN A 84 -14.23 9.03 10.26
N LEU A 85 -13.40 8.31 11.02
CA LEU A 85 -13.87 7.43 12.10
C LEU A 85 -14.34 8.26 13.30
N ASP A 86 -15.34 7.74 14.01
CA ASP A 86 -15.79 8.34 15.27
C ASP A 86 -14.66 8.38 16.31
N GLN A 87 -14.74 9.30 17.27
CA GLN A 87 -13.68 9.51 18.26
C GLN A 87 -13.38 8.25 19.11
N ALA A 88 -14.40 7.43 19.40
CA ALA A 88 -14.21 6.21 20.19
C ALA A 88 -13.43 5.15 19.41
N SER A 89 -13.73 4.99 18.11
CA SER A 89 -13.03 4.10 17.18
C SER A 89 -11.59 4.55 16.95
N ARG A 90 -11.34 5.86 16.87
CA ARG A 90 -9.97 6.40 16.78
C ARG A 90 -9.17 6.09 18.03
N LYS A 91 -9.72 6.42 19.21
CA LYS A 91 -9.05 6.17 20.50
C LYS A 91 -8.74 4.69 20.73
N ARG A 92 -9.65 3.78 20.34
CA ARG A 92 -9.40 2.33 20.40
C ARG A 92 -8.24 1.90 19.49
N THR A 93 -8.15 2.47 18.30
CA THR A 93 -7.07 2.14 17.35
C THR A 93 -5.72 2.68 17.82
N GLU A 94 -5.69 3.89 18.36
CA GLU A 94 -4.49 4.50 18.96
C GLU A 94 -3.95 3.72 20.16
N MET A 95 -4.82 3.13 20.97
CA MET A 95 -4.42 2.26 22.10
C MET A 95 -4.14 0.81 21.67
N GLY A 96 -4.40 0.46 20.41
CA GLY A 96 -4.14 -0.87 19.87
C GLY A 96 -2.67 -1.09 19.52
N PRO A 97 -2.30 -2.30 19.07
CA PRO A 97 -0.91 -2.61 18.71
C PRO A 97 -0.43 -1.85 17.47
N MET A 98 -1.34 -1.44 16.59
CA MET A 98 -1.04 -0.72 15.34
C MET A 98 -1.79 0.61 15.32
N PRO A 99 -1.25 1.67 15.96
CA PRO A 99 -1.86 2.98 15.97
C PRO A 99 -1.76 3.67 14.59
N TYR A 100 -2.48 4.78 14.45
CA TYR A 100 -2.28 5.67 13.32
C TYR A 100 -0.91 6.33 13.36
N PHE A 101 -0.36 6.64 12.20
CA PHE A 101 0.78 7.54 12.08
C PHE A 101 0.34 8.91 11.54
N THR A 102 1.06 9.95 11.98
CA THR A 102 1.00 11.32 11.43
C THR A 102 1.54 11.35 10.00
N ASN A 103 1.23 12.40 9.24
CA ASN A 103 1.75 12.58 7.89
C ASN A 103 3.28 12.60 7.86
N ALA A 104 3.90 13.23 8.85
CA ALA A 104 5.35 13.29 8.98
C ALA A 104 5.97 11.90 9.21
N GLU A 105 5.41 11.10 10.12
CA GLU A 105 5.84 9.71 10.35
C GLU A 105 5.63 8.83 9.10
N GLY A 106 4.50 9.00 8.41
CA GLY A 106 4.19 8.28 7.17
C GLY A 106 5.18 8.57 6.04
N LEU A 107 5.54 9.84 5.86
CA LEU A 107 6.54 10.26 4.87
C LEU A 107 7.95 9.80 5.24
N ALA A 108 8.33 9.86 6.52
CA ALA A 108 9.61 9.32 6.97
C ALA A 108 9.73 7.80 6.71
N GLY A 109 8.65 7.06 6.97
CA GLY A 109 8.59 5.63 6.65
C GLY A 109 8.64 5.34 5.15
N LEU A 110 8.04 6.21 4.32
CA LEU A 110 8.13 6.12 2.85
C LEU A 110 9.59 6.24 2.39
N GLU A 111 10.29 7.27 2.85
CA GLU A 111 11.68 7.55 2.47
C GLU A 111 12.60 6.40 2.87
N ALA A 112 12.45 5.89 4.10
CA ALA A 112 13.19 4.74 4.58
C ALA A 112 12.92 3.47 3.74
N GLY A 113 11.64 3.21 3.43
CA GLY A 113 11.26 2.06 2.62
C GLY A 113 11.73 2.16 1.17
N LEU A 114 11.67 3.34 0.55
CA LEU A 114 12.19 3.55 -0.81
C LEU A 114 13.71 3.34 -0.88
N SER A 115 14.43 3.77 0.16
CA SER A 115 15.87 3.57 0.30
C SER A 115 16.29 2.10 0.37
N SER A 116 15.38 1.20 0.76
CA SER A 116 15.65 -0.26 0.78
C SER A 116 15.82 -0.88 -0.61
N GLY A 117 15.30 -0.24 -1.66
CA GLY A 117 15.30 -0.77 -3.03
C GLY A 117 14.41 -1.99 -3.26
N LEU A 118 13.66 -2.44 -2.26
CA LEU A 118 12.77 -3.59 -2.32
C LEU A 118 11.61 -3.37 -3.32
N PRO A 119 11.10 -4.44 -3.96
CA PRO A 119 9.92 -4.36 -4.82
C PRO A 119 8.65 -4.00 -4.03
N TYR A 120 8.59 -4.33 -2.74
CA TYR A 120 7.53 -3.91 -1.85
C TYR A 120 8.03 -3.83 -0.41
N PHE A 121 7.41 -2.98 0.41
CA PHE A 121 7.71 -2.83 1.84
C PHE A 121 6.47 -2.33 2.59
N SER A 122 6.47 -2.52 3.91
CA SER A 122 5.41 -2.02 4.79
C SER A 122 5.81 -0.74 5.49
N VAL A 123 4.85 0.16 5.66
CA VAL A 123 4.99 1.35 6.50
C VAL A 123 3.83 1.37 7.49
N PHE A 124 4.13 1.05 8.75
CA PHE A 124 3.16 1.04 9.83
C PHE A 124 3.87 1.34 11.15
N LYS A 125 3.09 1.82 12.12
CA LYS A 125 3.55 2.07 13.49
C LYS A 125 3.14 0.89 14.36
N MET A 126 3.97 0.59 15.35
CA MET A 126 3.61 -0.32 16.43
C MET A 126 3.74 0.40 17.77
N ASN A 127 2.76 0.20 18.63
CA ASN A 127 2.93 0.53 20.04
C ASN A 127 3.84 -0.53 20.69
N PRO A 128 4.66 -0.13 21.68
CA PRO A 128 5.42 -1.10 22.46
C PRO A 128 4.48 -2.11 23.14
N PRO A 129 4.94 -3.35 23.35
CA PRO A 129 4.17 -4.40 24.01
C PRO A 129 3.85 -4.09 25.48
#